data_AF-A0A1D6LF68-F1
#
_entry.id   AF-A0A1D6LF68-F1
#
_cell.length_a   1.000
_cell.length_b   1.000
_cell.length_c   1.000
_cell.angle_alpha   90.00
_cell.angle_beta   90.00
_cell.angle_gamma   90.00
#
_symmetry.space_group_name_H-M   'P 1'
#
loop_
_entity.id
_entity.type
_entity.pdbx_description
1 polymer ?
#
loop_
_entity_poly.entity_id
_entity_poly.type
_entity_poly.pdbx_seq_one_letter_code
_entity_poly.pdbx_strand_id
1 'polypeptide(L)'
;MYVKIDDQKLAIGTLSVDKNPPIQFDLVFDKEFELSHTSKTTIVFFIGYKVEQPFKEDGMDLDSEDEDEELNVPVVKENGKADGKK
;
A
#
# COMPACT_ATOMS: atom_id res chain seq x y z
N MET A 1 5.91 -6.20 9.89
CA MET A 1 5.02 -5.28 9.15
C MET A 1 4.44 -4.30 10.13
N TYR A 2 4.28 -3.06 9.71
CA TYR A 2 3.85 -1.97 10.59
C TYR A 2 2.83 -1.10 9.89
N VAL A 3 1.94 -0.53 10.70
CA VAL A 3 1.13 0.62 10.33
C VAL A 3 1.59 1.83 11.15
N LYS A 4 1.67 2.99 10.53
CA LYS A 4 1.86 4.27 11.21
C LYS A 4 0.61 5.11 11.01
N ILE A 5 0.06 5.60 12.11
CA ILE A 5 -1.07 6.53 12.14
C ILE A 5 -0.64 7.69 13.03
N ASP A 6 -0.74 8.92 12.53
CA ASP A 6 -0.16 10.09 13.17
C ASP A 6 1.33 9.85 13.51
N ASP A 7 1.75 9.99 14.77
CA ASP A 7 3.12 9.71 15.22
C ASP A 7 3.30 8.32 15.84
N GLN A 8 2.27 7.47 15.79
CA GLN A 8 2.30 6.15 16.41
C GLN A 8 2.59 5.05 15.39
N LYS A 9 3.65 4.27 15.61
CA LYS A 9 4.00 3.10 14.80
C LYS A 9 3.66 1.80 15.51
N LEU A 10 2.75 1.01 14.94
CA LEU A 10 2.22 -0.23 15.50
C LEU A 10 2.61 -1.43 14.65
N ALA A 11 2.98 -2.53 15.29
CA ALA A 11 3.26 -3.80 14.60
C ALA A 11 1.93 -4.50 14.29
N ILE A 12 1.65 -4.77 13.01
CA ILE A 12 0.43 -5.46 12.58
C ILE A 12 0.65 -6.95 12.35
N GLY A 13 1.89 -7.38 12.12
CA GLY A 13 2.20 -8.79 11.95
C GLY A 13 3.62 -9.07 11.48
N THR A 14 3.94 -10.36 11.45
CA THR A 14 5.25 -10.87 11.03
C THR A 14 5.05 -11.93 9.96
N LEU A 15 5.80 -11.80 8.86
CA LEU A 15 5.84 -12.79 7.79
C LEU A 15 7.14 -13.59 7.88
N SER A 16 7.07 -14.87 7.54
CA SER A 16 8.23 -15.76 7.43
C SER A 16 8.13 -16.50 6.10
N VAL A 17 9.24 -16.51 5.35
CA VAL A 17 9.35 -17.14 4.02
C VAL A 17 9.04 -18.63 4.08
N ASP A 18 9.41 -19.29 5.18
CA ASP A 18 9.36 -20.75 5.28
C ASP A 18 7.97 -21.29 5.67
N LYS A 19 7.07 -20.42 6.16
CA LYS A 19 5.84 -20.84 6.84
C LYS A 19 4.54 -20.35 6.22
N ASN A 20 4.59 -19.78 5.00
CA ASN A 20 3.43 -19.36 4.20
C ASN A 20 2.28 -18.70 5.00
N PRO A 21 2.28 -17.38 5.19
CA PRO A 21 0.98 -16.75 5.38
C PRO A 21 0.82 -15.51 4.49
N PRO A 22 -0.04 -15.56 3.45
CA PRO A 22 -0.98 -14.45 3.31
C PRO A 22 -1.69 -14.30 4.67
N ILE A 23 -1.44 -13.17 5.34
CA ILE A 23 -2.13 -12.83 6.58
C ILE A 23 -3.35 -12.01 6.18
N GLN A 24 -4.54 -12.53 6.49
CA GLN A 24 -5.76 -11.74 6.36
C GLN A 24 -5.87 -10.82 7.56
N PHE A 25 -5.99 -9.53 7.28
CA PHE A 25 -6.26 -8.50 8.27
C PHE A 25 -7.71 -8.06 8.15
N ASP A 26 -8.38 -7.91 9.29
CA ASP A 26 -9.65 -7.19 9.39
C ASP A 26 -9.35 -5.82 10.01
N LEU A 27 -8.72 -4.96 9.21
CA LEU A 27 -8.31 -3.62 9.61
C LEU A 27 -9.00 -2.60 8.74
N VAL A 28 -9.65 -1.63 9.37
CA VAL A 28 -10.29 -0.48 8.73
C VAL A 28 -9.63 0.78 9.29
N PHE A 29 -9.21 1.67 8.38
CA PHE A 29 -8.59 2.94 8.72
C PHE A 29 -9.52 4.08 8.30
N ASP A 30 -9.85 4.95 9.24
CA ASP A 30 -10.66 6.17 9.06
C ASP A 30 -9.80 7.44 8.90
N LYS A 31 -8.48 7.29 9.06
CA LYS A 31 -7.48 8.36 8.97
C LYS A 31 -6.42 8.01 7.95
N GLU A 32 -5.58 8.98 7.61
CA GLU A 32 -4.35 8.73 6.86
C GLU A 32 -3.42 7.79 7.62
N PHE A 33 -2.82 6.85 6.89
CA PHE A 33 -1.92 5.85 7.45
C PHE A 33 -0.81 5.50 6.46
N GLU A 34 0.30 5.00 6.99
CA GLU A 34 1.43 4.49 6.20
C GLU A 34 1.66 3.01 6.54
N LEU A 35 1.85 2.18 5.50
CA LEU A 35 2.21 0.78 5.64
C LEU A 35 3.70 0.58 5.36
N SER A 36 4.38 -0.21 6.19
CA SER A 36 5.81 -0.51 6.01
C SER A 36 6.21 -1.93 6.44
N HIS A 37 7.33 -2.42 5.91
CA HIS A 37 7.98 -3.66 6.36
C HIS A 37 9.48 -3.43 6.63
N THR A 38 10.10 -4.35 7.38
CA THR A 38 11.50 -4.23 7.82
C THR A 38 12.48 -5.11 7.04
N SER A 39 11.98 -6.06 6.26
CA SER A 39 12.84 -6.89 5.41
C SER A 39 13.55 -6.05 4.34
N LYS A 40 14.80 -6.38 4.05
CA LYS A 40 15.57 -5.77 2.94
C LYS A 40 15.64 -6.65 1.71
N THR A 41 15.20 -7.91 1.83
CA THR A 41 15.41 -8.97 0.83
C THR A 41 14.11 -9.53 0.29
N THR A 42 12.97 -9.14 0.86
CA THR A 42 11.65 -9.64 0.47
C THR A 42 10.74 -8.48 0.11
N ILE A 43 9.84 -8.72 -0.84
CA ILE A 43 8.76 -7.81 -1.21
C ILE A 43 7.49 -8.24 -0.47
N VAL A 44 6.72 -7.28 0.04
CA VAL A 44 5.44 -7.52 0.69
C VAL A 44 4.36 -6.74 -0.05
N PHE A 45 3.32 -7.45 -0.49
CA PHE A 45 2.15 -6.84 -1.13
C PHE A 45 1.04 -6.65 -0.09
N PHE A 46 0.41 -5.47 -0.10
CA PHE A 46 -0.77 -5.16 0.67
C PHE A 46 -1.97 -5.08 -0.28
N ILE A 47 -3.08 -5.71 0.09
CA ILE A 47 -4.30 -5.76 -0.74
C ILE A 47 -5.47 -5.33 0.14
N GLY A 48 -6.32 -4.46 -0.38
CA GLY A 48 -7.50 -3.96 0.29
C GLY A 48 -8.37 -3.16 -0.68
N TYR A 49 -9.43 -2.55 -0.14
CA TYR A 49 -10.31 -1.66 -0.88
C TYR A 49 -10.47 -0.37 -0.11
N LYS A 50 -10.65 0.74 -0.83
CA LYS A 50 -11.03 2.03 -0.27
C LYS A 50 -12.52 2.20 -0.47
N VAL A 51 -13.22 2.64 0.56
CA VAL A 51 -14.63 3.03 0.47
C VAL A 51 -14.68 4.53 0.61
N GLU A 52 -15.21 5.22 -0.39
CA GLU A 52 -15.56 6.63 -0.26
C GLU A 52 -16.87 6.70 0.52
N GLN A 53 -16.88 7.47 1.61
CA GLN A 53 -18.13 7.74 2.28
C GLN A 53 -18.98 8.61 1.34
N PRO A 54 -20.25 8.26 1.08
CA PRO A 54 -21.13 9.18 0.39
C PRO A 54 -21.12 10.46 1.20
N PHE A 55 -20.76 11.57 0.55
CA PHE A 55 -20.76 12.88 1.14
C PHE A 55 -22.07 13.04 1.91
N LYS A 56 -22.00 13.38 3.20
CA LYS A 56 -23.20 13.80 3.93
C LYS A 56 -23.69 15.05 3.21
N GLU A 57 -24.77 14.86 2.47
CA GLU A 57 -25.44 15.85 1.67
C GLU A 57 -26.02 16.94 2.57
N ASP A 58 -25.19 17.92 2.90
CA ASP A 58 -25.66 19.28 3.14
C ASP A 58 -25.39 20.08 1.86
N GLY A 59 -26.12 19.70 0.80
CA GLY A 59 -26.34 20.39 -0.47
C GLY A 59 -25.16 21.11 -1.10
N MET A 60 -24.40 20.44 -1.99
CA MET A 60 -23.65 21.10 -3.06
C MET A 60 -23.62 20.20 -4.30
N ASP A 61 -24.12 20.74 -5.41
CA ASP A 61 -24.16 20.09 -6.73
C ASP A 61 -22.76 19.66 -7.16
N LEU A 62 -22.57 18.35 -7.35
CA LEU A 62 -21.36 17.78 -7.93
C LEU A 62 -21.41 17.97 -9.45
N ASP A 63 -20.89 19.09 -9.94
CA ASP A 63 -20.48 19.17 -11.34
C ASP A 63 -19.22 18.33 -11.50
N SER A 64 -19.40 17.15 -12.08
CA SER A 64 -18.36 16.17 -12.33
C SER A 64 -17.48 16.66 -13.50
N GLU A 65 -16.41 17.38 -13.20
CA GLU A 65 -15.35 17.65 -14.19
C GLU A 65 -14.20 16.65 -14.02
N ASP A 66 -14.30 15.63 -14.89
CA ASP A 66 -13.32 14.77 -15.54
C ASP A 66 -12.04 14.26 -14.83
N GLU A 67 -11.90 12.95 -15.03
CA GLU A 67 -10.79 12.06 -14.75
C GLU A 67 -9.52 12.43 -15.53
N ASP A 68 -8.36 12.43 -14.87
CA ASP A 68 -7.07 12.07 -15.47
C ASP A 68 -6.01 11.89 -14.36
N GLU A 69 -6.09 10.77 -13.62
CA GLU A 69 -4.91 10.28 -12.90
C GLU A 69 -4.21 9.22 -13.76
N GLU A 70 -3.23 9.65 -14.56
CA GLU A 70 -2.30 8.75 -15.22
C GLU A 70 -1.63 7.85 -14.17
N LEU A 71 -2.06 6.58 -14.12
CA LEU A 71 -1.44 5.55 -13.31
C LEU A 71 -0.02 5.30 -13.84
N ASN A 72 0.94 6.05 -13.31
CA ASN A 72 2.37 5.80 -13.53
C ASN A 72 2.77 4.50 -12.82
N VAL A 73 2.47 3.37 -13.45
CA VAL A 73 3.01 2.06 -13.04
C VAL A 73 4.53 2.15 -13.18
N PRO A 74 5.31 1.96 -12.10
CA PRO A 74 6.75 1.97 -12.22
C PRO A 74 7.18 0.77 -13.08
N VAL A 75 7.72 1.05 -14.27
CA VAL A 75 8.39 0.06 -15.10
C VAL A 75 9.57 -0.48 -14.30
N VAL A 76 9.49 -1.75 -13.91
CA VAL A 76 10.60 -2.49 -13.31
C VAL A 76 11.72 -2.54 -14.34
N LYS A 77 12.75 -1.70 -14.18
CA LYS A 77 14.00 -1.88 -14.89
C LYS A 77 14.68 -3.11 -14.30
N GLU A 78 14.68 -4.19 -15.08
CA GLU A 78 15.45 -5.39 -14.82
C GLU A 78 16.91 -5.01 -14.55
N ASN A 79 17.37 -5.25 -13.32
CA ASN A 79 18.75 -4.99 -12.93
C ASN A 79 19.60 -6.17 -13.44
N GLY A 80 19.89 -6.14 -14.74
CA GLY A 80 20.82 -7.04 -15.40
C GLY A 80 22.24 -6.82 -14.89
N LYS A 81 22.65 -7.65 -13.94
CA LYS A 81 24.04 -7.81 -13.53
C LYS A 81 24.81 -8.48 -14.68
N ALA A 82 25.66 -7.74 -15.38
CA ALA A 82 26.67 -8.31 -16.27
C ALA A 82 28.04 -8.19 -15.59
N ASP A 83 28.37 -9.18 -14.76
CA ASP A 83 29.75 -9.49 -14.41
C ASP A 83 30.46 -9.97 -15.69
N GLY A 84 31.31 -9.11 -16.27
CA GLY A 84 32.16 -9.42 -17.41
C GLY A 84 33.62 -9.15 -17.08
N LYS A 85 34.28 -10.14 -16.49
CA LYS A 85 35.72 -10.16 -16.19
C LYS A 85 36.51 -10.63 -17.42
N LYS A 86 37.27 -9.75 -18.08
CA LYS A 86 38.66 -9.99 -18.51
C LYS A 86 39.27 -8.74 -19.15
#